data_AF-T0R9T8-F1
#
_entry.id   AF-T0R9T8-F1
#
_cell.length_a   1.000
_cell.length_b   1.000
_cell.length_c   1.000
_cell.angle_alpha   90.00
_cell.angle_beta   90.00
_cell.angle_gamma   90.00
#
_symmetry.space_group_name_H-M   'P 1'
#
loop_
_entity.id
_entity.type
_entity.pdbx_description
1 polymer ?
#
loop_
_entity_poly.entity_id
_entity_poly.type
_entity_poly.pdbx_seq_one_letter_code
_entity_poly.pdbx_strand_id
1 'polypeptide(L)'
;MANLITGSAVAKGKCNLSNKVTWVSIAGPMQGSLSGNLLEQKCKQGGWNLPLKGLLEIATLCPITDAFLKLKHETTVSPAIKAEFLAAQAVRKQYASVLMCGSDSFGLSTVYGPVLELVGTLTKHGDTNDGVVAFESCRVGFEASSFSTNYADGGNYLASVNHFDNSFRNGDGWWGADRKPQKWFECAL
;
A
#
# COMPACT_ATOMS: atom_id res chain seq x y z
N MET A 1 2.32 -2.68 4.81
CA MET A 1 3.34 -3.38 5.64
C MET A 1 3.23 -4.91 5.58
N ALA A 2 2.06 -5.50 5.90
CA ALA A 2 1.91 -6.95 6.09
C ALA A 2 2.47 -7.82 4.95
N ASN A 3 2.31 -7.41 3.68
CA ASN A 3 2.85 -8.15 2.53
C ASN A 3 4.39 -8.32 2.60
N LEU A 4 5.12 -7.32 3.08
CA LEU A 4 6.56 -7.42 3.30
C LEU A 4 6.88 -8.36 4.46
N ILE A 5 6.11 -8.30 5.55
CA ILE A 5 6.33 -9.16 6.72
C ILE A 5 6.18 -10.63 6.31
N THR A 6 5.10 -10.98 5.61
CA THR A 6 4.86 -12.34 5.09
C THR A 6 5.96 -12.75 4.11
N GLY A 7 6.25 -11.90 3.12
CA GLY A 7 7.28 -12.17 2.11
C GLY A 7 8.67 -12.39 2.72
N SER A 8 9.08 -11.54 3.66
CA SER A 8 10.35 -11.65 4.36
C SER A 8 10.42 -12.85 5.30
N ALA A 9 9.32 -13.21 5.97
CA ALA A 9 9.29 -14.38 6.86
C ALA A 9 9.56 -15.68 6.07
N VAL A 10 8.91 -15.83 4.92
CA VAL A 10 9.13 -16.98 4.03
C VAL A 10 10.53 -16.93 3.40
N ALA A 11 10.96 -15.76 2.91
CA ALA A 11 12.30 -15.61 2.31
C ALA A 11 13.44 -15.96 3.29
N LYS A 12 13.25 -15.68 4.58
CA LYS A 12 14.21 -15.98 5.65
C LYS A 12 14.04 -17.38 6.26
N GLY A 13 13.17 -18.21 5.68
CA GLY A 13 12.91 -19.57 6.17
C GLY A 13 12.28 -19.63 7.56
N LYS A 14 11.60 -18.56 8.01
CA LYS A 14 10.89 -18.54 9.30
C LYS A 14 9.57 -19.31 9.23
N CYS A 15 8.97 -19.38 8.05
CA CYS A 15 7.78 -20.18 7.75
C CYS A 15 7.77 -20.54 6.26
N ASN A 16 6.79 -21.35 5.84
CA ASN A 16 6.52 -21.63 4.44
C ASN A 16 5.01 -21.53 4.17
N LEU A 17 4.63 -21.23 2.93
CA LEU A 17 3.23 -21.22 2.49
C LEU A 17 2.90 -22.56 1.85
N SER A 18 1.91 -23.26 2.40
CA SER A 18 1.39 -24.49 1.78
C SER A 18 0.54 -24.16 0.56
N ASN A 19 0.31 -25.14 -0.31
CA ASN A 19 -0.61 -25.03 -1.44
C ASN A 19 -2.09 -24.82 -1.07
N LYS A 20 -2.43 -24.84 0.23
CA LYS A 20 -3.78 -24.57 0.75
C LYS A 20 -3.98 -23.13 1.23
N VAL A 21 -2.98 -22.27 1.06
CA VAL A 21 -3.05 -20.86 1.48
C VAL A 21 -3.37 -20.00 0.26
N THR A 22 -4.42 -19.17 0.39
CA THR A 22 -4.68 -18.06 -0.53
C THR A 22 -4.07 -16.80 0.07
N TRP A 23 -3.10 -16.19 -0.62
CA TRP A 23 -2.53 -14.91 -0.20
C TRP A 23 -3.14 -13.78 -1.03
N VAL A 24 -4.05 -13.05 -0.38
CA VAL A 24 -4.61 -11.80 -0.90
C VAL A 24 -3.69 -10.62 -0.53
N SER A 25 -3.06 -10.00 -1.52
CA SER A 25 -2.08 -8.93 -1.32
C SER A 25 -2.73 -7.56 -1.55
N ILE A 26 -3.00 -6.84 -0.46
CA ILE A 26 -3.67 -5.53 -0.52
C ILE A 26 -2.68 -4.40 -0.23
N ALA A 27 -2.62 -3.39 -1.10
CA ALA A 27 -1.88 -2.12 -0.93
C ALA A 27 -0.46 -2.29 -0.35
N GLY A 28 0.26 -3.32 -0.82
CA GLY A 28 1.58 -3.67 -0.30
C GLY A 28 2.67 -2.74 -0.82
N PRO A 29 3.46 -2.05 0.02
CA PRO A 29 4.59 -1.23 -0.44
C PRO A 29 5.79 -2.13 -0.74
N MET A 30 5.73 -2.95 -1.79
CA MET A 30 6.71 -4.01 -2.01
C MET A 30 8.08 -3.51 -2.46
N GLN A 31 8.16 -2.29 -2.99
CA GLN A 31 9.41 -1.53 -3.21
C GLN A 31 9.62 -0.46 -2.13
N GLY A 32 8.90 -0.54 -1.02
CA GLY A 32 8.76 0.53 -0.05
C GLY A 32 7.85 1.65 -0.54
N SER A 33 7.90 2.78 0.15
CA SER A 33 7.06 3.95 -0.09
C SER A 33 7.86 5.23 0.14
N LEU A 34 7.75 6.16 -0.81
CA LEU A 34 8.27 7.52 -0.64
C LEU A 34 7.56 8.28 0.50
N SER A 35 6.38 7.84 0.94
CA SER A 35 5.71 8.46 2.09
C SER A 35 6.44 8.15 3.39
N GLY A 36 7.17 7.02 3.47
CA GLY A 36 8.09 6.75 4.56
C GLY A 36 9.26 7.75 4.58
N ASN A 37 9.77 8.14 3.40
CA ASN A 37 10.79 9.18 3.28
C ASN A 37 10.25 10.56 3.71
N LEU A 38 9.05 10.90 3.26
CA LEU A 38 8.38 12.14 3.65
C LEU A 38 8.12 12.19 5.16
N LEU A 39 7.67 11.08 5.76
CA LEU A 39 7.45 11.00 7.21
C LEU A 39 8.75 11.23 7.99
N GLU A 40 9.86 10.62 7.57
CA GLU A 40 11.17 10.85 8.20
C GLU A 40 11.54 12.34 8.15
N GLN A 41 11.37 12.96 6.98
CA GLN A 41 11.64 14.38 6.79
C GLN A 41 10.75 15.25 7.69
N LYS A 42 9.45 14.97 7.75
CA LYS A 42 8.49 15.74 8.55
C LYS A 42 8.74 15.59 10.04
N CYS A 43 9.03 14.40 10.54
CA CYS A 43 9.38 14.24 11.95
C CYS A 43 10.68 14.98 12.32
N LYS A 44 11.67 15.03 11.43
CA LYS A 44 12.88 15.86 11.61
C LYS A 44 12.59 17.37 11.63
N GLN A 45 11.51 17.80 10.99
CA GLN A 45 11.05 19.19 10.92
C GLN A 45 10.06 19.58 12.03
N GLY A 46 9.82 18.71 13.02
CA GLY A 46 8.88 18.99 14.11
C GLY A 46 7.44 18.52 13.87
N GLY A 47 7.20 17.73 12.82
CA GLY A 47 5.91 17.10 12.55
C GLY A 47 5.04 17.86 11.54
N TRP A 48 3.72 17.63 11.62
CA TRP A 48 2.72 18.21 10.74
C TRP A 48 1.98 19.36 11.44
N ASN A 49 2.02 20.57 10.86
CA ASN A 49 1.37 21.76 11.43
C ASN A 49 0.08 22.15 10.68
N LEU A 50 -0.88 21.23 10.54
CA LEU A 50 -2.18 21.54 9.91
C LEU A 50 -3.35 21.02 10.76
N PRO A 51 -4.45 21.79 10.91
CA PRO A 51 -5.60 21.44 11.75
C PRO A 51 -6.60 20.53 11.02
N LEU A 52 -6.14 19.41 10.45
CA LEU A 52 -7.00 18.43 9.76
C LEU A 52 -7.25 17.21 10.65
N LYS A 53 -8.53 16.82 10.83
CA LYS A 53 -8.91 15.71 11.73
C LYS A 53 -8.20 14.39 11.41
N GLY A 54 -8.13 13.99 10.14
CA GLY A 54 -7.40 12.78 9.71
C GLY A 54 -5.88 12.89 9.80
N LEU A 55 -5.34 14.10 9.93
CA LEU A 55 -3.90 14.32 10.08
C LEU A 55 -3.43 14.06 11.51
N LEU A 56 -4.31 14.10 12.52
CA LEU A 56 -3.97 13.73 13.90
C LEU A 56 -3.42 12.30 13.96
N GLU A 57 -4.02 11.36 13.23
CA GLU A 57 -3.53 9.98 13.14
C GLU A 57 -2.11 9.92 12.57
N ILE A 58 -1.80 10.73 11.56
CA ILE A 58 -0.46 10.79 10.96
C ILE A 58 0.54 11.54 11.84
N ALA A 59 0.09 12.59 12.54
CA ALA A 59 0.92 13.37 13.46
C ALA A 59 1.42 12.51 14.64
N THR A 60 0.64 11.52 15.07
CA THR A 60 1.08 10.55 16.09
C THR A 60 2.19 9.60 15.65
N LEU A 61 2.60 9.64 14.37
CA LEU A 61 3.70 8.84 13.84
C LEU A 61 5.09 9.46 14.10
N CYS A 62 5.16 10.62 14.74
CA CYS A 62 6.41 11.22 15.20
C CYS A 62 6.59 11.00 16.73
N PRO A 63 7.80 10.63 17.21
CA PRO A 63 9.00 10.34 16.44
C PRO A 63 8.84 9.09 15.58
N ILE A 64 9.45 9.10 14.39
CA ILE A 64 9.37 7.99 13.46
C ILE A 64 9.96 6.72 14.08
N THR A 65 9.25 5.60 13.98
CA THR A 65 9.72 4.32 14.48
C THR A 65 10.57 3.59 13.44
N ASP A 66 11.38 2.62 13.90
CA ASP A 66 12.16 1.75 13.02
C ASP A 66 11.31 1.01 11.99
N ALA A 67 10.05 0.71 12.32
CA ALA A 67 9.14 0.07 11.38
C ALA A 67 8.91 0.96 10.14
N PHE A 68 8.61 2.25 10.31
CA PHE A 68 8.41 3.17 9.20
C PHE A 68 9.72 3.52 8.48
N LEU A 69 10.85 3.60 9.19
CA LEU A 69 12.16 3.79 8.57
C LEU A 69 12.51 2.65 7.58
N LYS A 70 12.08 1.42 7.89
CA LYS A 70 12.26 0.25 7.01
C LYS A 70 11.25 0.17 5.87
N LEU A 71 10.28 1.09 5.79
CA LEU A 71 9.32 1.19 4.68
C LEU A 71 9.67 2.26 3.66
N LYS A 72 10.76 3.00 3.85
CA LYS A 72 11.26 3.93 2.85
C LYS A 72 11.48 3.23 1.51
N HIS A 73 11.35 4.00 0.44
CA HIS A 73 11.49 3.45 -0.91
C HIS A 73 12.86 2.78 -1.10
N GLU A 74 12.89 1.62 -1.76
CA GLU A 74 14.06 0.73 -1.85
C GLU A 74 15.29 1.38 -2.52
N THR A 75 15.09 2.45 -3.28
CA THR A 75 16.16 3.25 -3.89
C THR A 75 16.86 4.21 -2.92
N THR A 76 16.32 4.37 -1.71
CA THR A 76 16.79 5.35 -0.70
C THR A 76 17.29 4.69 0.59
N VAL A 77 17.30 3.35 0.62
CA VAL A 77 17.74 2.54 1.77
C VAL A 77 19.09 1.90 1.46
N SER A 78 19.73 1.31 2.48
CA SER A 78 20.99 0.61 2.30
C SER A 78 20.83 -0.61 1.38
N PRO A 79 21.92 -1.08 0.73
CA PRO A 79 21.88 -2.29 -0.08
C PRO A 79 21.34 -3.52 0.67
N ALA A 80 21.60 -3.62 1.98
CA ALA A 80 21.09 -4.70 2.82
C ALA A 80 19.56 -4.68 2.91
N ILE A 81 18.95 -3.53 3.17
CA ILE A 81 17.47 -3.41 3.23
C ILE A 81 16.86 -3.59 1.84
N LYS A 82 17.50 -3.08 0.78
CA LYS A 82 17.06 -3.32 -0.60
C LYS A 82 17.04 -4.81 -0.93
N ALA A 83 18.03 -5.59 -0.49
CA ALA A 83 18.02 -7.04 -0.67
C ALA A 83 16.84 -7.72 0.05
N GLU A 84 16.43 -7.23 1.22
CA GLU A 84 15.25 -7.74 1.93
C GLU A 84 13.95 -7.45 1.16
N PHE A 85 13.82 -6.26 0.56
CA PHE A 85 12.70 -5.93 -0.33
C PHE A 85 12.64 -6.89 -1.53
N LEU A 86 13.75 -7.06 -2.24
CA LEU A 86 13.81 -7.94 -3.42
C LEU A 86 13.47 -9.40 -3.07
N ALA A 87 13.93 -9.89 -1.91
CA ALA A 87 13.60 -11.23 -1.44
C ALA A 87 12.10 -11.38 -1.13
N ALA A 88 11.50 -10.39 -0.45
CA ALA A 88 10.05 -10.39 -0.18
C ALA A 88 9.22 -10.27 -1.47
N GLN A 89 9.66 -9.47 -2.44
CA GLN A 89 9.03 -9.35 -3.77
C GLN A 89 9.02 -10.68 -4.51
N ALA A 90 10.14 -11.41 -4.51
CA ALA A 90 10.25 -12.71 -5.16
C ALA A 90 9.28 -13.73 -4.55
N VAL A 91 9.19 -13.79 -3.22
CA VAL A 91 8.22 -14.64 -2.53
C VAL A 91 6.79 -14.23 -2.88
N ARG A 92 6.46 -12.94 -2.78
CA ARG A 92 5.09 -12.50 -3.09
C ARG A 92 4.70 -12.81 -4.53
N LYS A 93 5.61 -12.60 -5.49
CA LYS A 93 5.37 -12.97 -6.90
C LYS A 93 5.06 -14.46 -7.06
N GLN A 94 5.70 -15.31 -6.28
CA GLN A 94 5.49 -16.76 -6.33
C GLN A 94 4.18 -17.20 -5.68
N TYR A 95 3.76 -16.56 -4.57
CA TYR A 95 2.70 -17.10 -3.70
C TYR A 95 1.44 -16.24 -3.60
N ALA A 96 1.47 -14.96 -3.98
CA ALA A 96 0.27 -14.13 -3.95
C ALA A 96 -0.72 -14.60 -5.03
N SER A 97 -1.95 -14.86 -4.60
CA SER A 97 -3.01 -15.37 -5.46
C SER A 97 -3.69 -14.23 -6.23
N VAL A 98 -3.88 -13.10 -5.55
CA VAL A 98 -4.66 -11.97 -6.07
C VAL A 98 -4.29 -10.68 -5.36
N LEU A 99 -4.28 -9.57 -6.09
CA LEU A 99 -3.79 -8.27 -5.62
C LEU A 99 -4.86 -7.20 -5.73
N MET A 100 -4.93 -6.32 -4.73
CA MET A 100 -5.61 -5.03 -4.84
C MET A 100 -4.62 -3.89 -4.62
N CYS A 101 -4.63 -2.93 -5.55
CA CYS A 101 -3.87 -1.70 -5.46
C CYS A 101 -4.81 -0.49 -5.58
N GLY A 102 -4.52 0.59 -4.86
CA GLY A 102 -5.23 1.85 -5.02
C GLY A 102 -4.60 2.74 -6.09
N SER A 103 -5.42 3.50 -6.81
CA SER A 103 -5.02 4.40 -7.89
C SER A 103 -5.36 5.87 -7.65
N ASP A 104 -6.11 6.19 -6.58
CA ASP A 104 -6.60 7.53 -6.29
C ASP A 104 -6.26 7.92 -4.84
N SER A 105 -5.40 8.92 -4.67
CA SER A 105 -4.97 9.39 -3.35
C SER A 105 -6.08 10.05 -2.54
N PHE A 106 -7.10 10.60 -3.19
CA PHE A 106 -8.31 11.08 -2.51
C PHE A 106 -9.25 9.90 -2.22
N GLY A 107 -9.50 9.05 -3.21
CA GLY A 107 -10.29 7.83 -3.08
C GLY A 107 -11.77 8.07 -2.79
N LEU A 108 -12.31 7.38 -1.79
CA LEU A 108 -13.70 7.54 -1.37
C LEU A 108 -13.92 8.87 -0.63
N SER A 109 -15.13 9.44 -0.77
CA SER A 109 -15.50 10.69 -0.10
C SER A 109 -15.64 10.51 1.41
N THR A 110 -14.53 10.67 2.12
CA THR A 110 -14.38 10.41 3.56
C THR A 110 -13.56 11.50 4.21
N VAL A 111 -13.52 11.52 5.56
CA VAL A 111 -12.67 12.45 6.31
C VAL A 111 -11.17 12.27 6.05
N TYR A 112 -10.77 11.15 5.47
CA TYR A 112 -9.38 10.80 5.18
C TYR A 112 -8.92 11.22 3.79
N GLY A 113 -9.84 11.34 2.82
CA GLY A 113 -9.52 11.65 1.43
C GLY A 113 -8.66 12.91 1.26
N PRO A 114 -9.05 14.08 1.82
CA PRO A 114 -8.25 15.30 1.73
C PRO A 114 -6.83 15.16 2.33
N VAL A 115 -6.68 14.32 3.36
CA VAL A 115 -5.40 14.11 4.03
C VAL A 115 -4.50 13.22 3.19
N LEU A 116 -5.02 12.13 2.64
CA LEU A 116 -4.22 11.22 1.81
C LEU A 116 -3.89 11.84 0.44
N GLU A 117 -4.77 12.69 -0.10
CA GLU A 117 -4.49 13.52 -1.28
C GLU A 117 -3.29 14.45 -1.04
N LEU A 118 -3.27 15.14 0.11
CA LEU A 118 -2.15 15.99 0.50
C LEU A 118 -0.85 15.19 0.66
N VAL A 119 -0.90 14.03 1.32
CA VAL A 119 0.27 13.15 1.48
C VAL A 119 0.77 12.67 0.12
N GLY A 120 -0.12 12.22 -0.77
CA GLY A 120 0.22 11.78 -2.13
C GLY A 120 0.90 12.89 -2.93
N THR A 121 0.30 14.09 -2.92
CA THR A 121 0.83 15.29 -3.58
C THR A 121 2.24 15.65 -3.09
N LEU A 122 2.47 15.63 -1.78
CA LEU A 122 3.77 15.95 -1.19
C LEU A 122 4.81 14.85 -1.41
N THR A 123 4.37 13.59 -1.43
CA THR A 123 5.25 12.43 -1.60
C THR A 123 5.78 12.33 -3.03
N LYS A 124 5.00 12.76 -4.03
CA LYS A 124 5.32 12.66 -5.45
C LYS A 124 5.59 11.22 -5.90
N HIS A 125 4.67 10.31 -5.57
CA HIS A 125 4.71 8.90 -6.00
C HIS A 125 4.62 8.69 -7.53
N GLY A 126 4.34 9.75 -8.30
CA GLY A 126 3.90 9.67 -9.70
C GLY A 126 2.38 9.68 -9.81
N ASP A 127 1.88 9.50 -11.02
CA ASP A 127 0.47 9.80 -11.34
C ASP A 127 -0.55 8.81 -10.75
N THR A 128 -0.15 7.57 -10.44
CA THR A 128 -1.07 6.54 -9.92
C THR A 128 -0.60 6.01 -8.58
N ASN A 129 -1.33 6.35 -7.52
CA ASN A 129 -1.01 5.97 -6.14
C ASN A 129 -2.23 6.07 -5.23
N ASP A 130 -2.17 5.42 -4.07
CA ASP A 130 -3.24 5.44 -3.07
C ASP A 130 -3.04 6.51 -1.97
N GLY A 131 -2.19 7.49 -2.23
CA GLY A 131 -1.74 8.52 -1.27
C GLY A 131 -0.54 8.09 -0.44
N VAL A 132 -0.33 6.79 -0.22
CA VAL A 132 0.77 6.26 0.61
C VAL A 132 1.68 5.33 -0.17
N VAL A 133 1.19 4.61 -1.16
CA VAL A 133 1.91 3.60 -1.93
C VAL A 133 1.67 3.84 -3.41
N ALA A 134 2.76 3.96 -4.17
CA ALA A 134 2.72 4.02 -5.63
C ALA A 134 2.18 2.70 -6.22
N PHE A 135 1.42 2.78 -7.31
CA PHE A 135 0.91 1.60 -8.01
C PHE A 135 2.03 0.64 -8.42
N GLU A 136 3.16 1.17 -8.90
CA GLU A 136 4.36 0.39 -9.25
C GLU A 136 4.88 -0.46 -8.09
N SER A 137 5.01 0.15 -6.91
CA SER A 137 5.42 -0.54 -5.68
C SER A 137 4.38 -1.60 -5.27
N CYS A 138 3.09 -1.33 -5.47
CA CYS A 138 2.03 -2.29 -5.16
C CYS A 138 1.99 -3.49 -6.10
N ARG A 139 2.17 -3.27 -7.40
CA ARG A 139 2.03 -4.31 -8.43
C ARG A 139 3.33 -5.07 -8.74
N VAL A 140 4.47 -4.70 -8.14
CA VAL A 140 5.77 -5.28 -8.51
C VAL A 140 5.74 -6.80 -8.67
N GLY A 141 6.21 -7.29 -9.81
CA GLY A 141 6.14 -8.70 -10.19
C GLY A 141 4.88 -9.12 -10.94
N PHE A 142 3.90 -8.22 -11.12
CA PHE A 142 2.66 -8.41 -11.87
C PHE A 142 2.50 -7.31 -12.94
N GLU A 143 2.05 -7.70 -14.12
CA GLU A 143 1.82 -6.78 -15.23
C GLU A 143 0.65 -5.83 -14.92
N ALA A 144 0.79 -4.55 -15.30
CA ALA A 144 -0.27 -3.57 -15.08
C ALA A 144 -1.59 -3.98 -15.79
N SER A 145 -1.48 -4.62 -16.96
CA SER A 145 -2.62 -5.14 -17.72
C SER A 145 -3.36 -6.30 -17.05
N SER A 146 -2.80 -6.89 -15.99
CA SER A 146 -3.50 -7.93 -15.21
C SER A 146 -4.55 -7.36 -14.25
N PHE A 147 -4.57 -6.03 -14.05
CA PHE A 147 -5.49 -5.38 -13.12
C PHE A 147 -6.74 -4.88 -13.83
N SER A 148 -7.91 -5.32 -13.35
CA SER A 148 -9.19 -4.75 -13.76
C SER A 148 -9.57 -3.56 -12.87
N THR A 149 -10.34 -2.62 -13.41
CA THR A 149 -11.04 -1.57 -12.66
C THR A 149 -12.48 -1.96 -12.31
N ASN A 150 -12.87 -3.21 -12.50
CA ASN A 150 -14.17 -3.74 -12.13
C ASN A 150 -13.99 -4.86 -11.10
N TYR A 151 -14.52 -4.65 -9.89
CA TYR A 151 -14.45 -5.62 -8.80
C TYR A 151 -15.00 -7.02 -9.15
N ALA A 152 -15.91 -7.09 -10.13
CA ALA A 152 -16.60 -8.32 -10.50
C ALA A 152 -15.87 -9.16 -11.57
N ASP A 153 -14.80 -8.66 -12.17
CA ASP A 153 -14.07 -9.40 -13.22
C ASP A 153 -13.25 -10.58 -12.66
N GLY A 154 -13.04 -10.61 -11.34
CA GLY A 154 -12.15 -11.54 -10.68
C GLY A 154 -10.67 -11.22 -10.91
N GLY A 155 -9.80 -11.68 -10.00
CA GLY A 155 -8.36 -11.46 -10.12
C GLY A 155 -7.91 -10.08 -9.62
N ASN A 156 -6.81 -9.57 -10.19
CA ASN A 156 -6.16 -8.36 -9.67
C ASN A 156 -7.01 -7.13 -9.94
N TYR A 157 -7.05 -6.21 -8.97
CA TYR A 157 -7.98 -5.10 -8.96
C TYR A 157 -7.27 -3.78 -8.69
N LEU A 158 -7.45 -2.83 -9.61
CA LEU A 158 -6.99 -1.46 -9.49
C LEU A 158 -8.15 -0.58 -9.09
N ALA A 159 -8.25 -0.34 -7.79
CA ALA A 159 -9.34 0.39 -7.17
C ALA A 159 -9.05 1.90 -7.17
N SER A 160 -9.98 2.74 -7.60
CA SER A 160 -9.97 4.21 -7.41
C SER A 160 -10.28 4.54 -5.95
N VAL A 161 -9.38 4.15 -5.06
CA VAL A 161 -9.50 4.29 -3.62
C VAL A 161 -8.14 4.60 -2.99
N ASN A 162 -8.15 5.26 -1.83
CA ASN A 162 -6.94 5.64 -1.12
C ASN A 162 -6.44 4.51 -0.19
N HIS A 163 -5.30 4.72 0.47
CA HIS A 163 -4.66 3.70 1.30
C HIS A 163 -5.54 3.21 2.46
N PHE A 164 -6.40 4.08 3.00
CA PHE A 164 -7.29 3.73 4.11
C PHE A 164 -8.56 3.02 3.64
N ASP A 165 -9.08 3.38 2.47
CA ASP A 165 -10.15 2.65 1.82
C ASP A 165 -9.74 1.20 1.50
N ASN A 166 -8.50 1.00 1.03
CA ASN A 166 -7.91 -0.33 0.79
C ASN A 166 -7.90 -1.20 2.06
N SER A 167 -7.89 -0.60 3.25
CA SER A 167 -7.96 -1.31 4.53
C SER A 167 -9.38 -1.58 5.03
N PHE A 168 -10.38 -1.38 4.16
CA PHE A 168 -11.81 -1.59 4.41
C PHE A 168 -12.43 -0.69 5.49
N ARG A 169 -11.71 0.33 5.98
CA ARG A 169 -12.20 1.25 7.02
C ARG A 169 -13.46 2.02 6.62
N ASN A 170 -13.58 2.31 5.34
CA ASN A 170 -14.66 3.12 4.79
C ASN A 170 -15.68 2.29 3.99
N GLY A 171 -15.48 0.97 3.91
CA GLY A 171 -16.30 0.08 3.10
C GLY A 171 -16.19 0.36 1.60
N ASP A 172 -17.30 0.11 0.91
CA ASP A 172 -17.45 0.36 -0.52
C ASP A 172 -17.96 1.78 -0.81
N GLY A 173 -17.45 2.38 -1.89
CA GLY A 173 -17.99 3.61 -2.45
C GLY A 173 -19.41 3.40 -2.98
N TRP A 174 -20.19 4.47 -3.05
CA TRP A 174 -21.61 4.40 -3.48
C TRP A 174 -21.77 4.12 -4.98
N TRP A 175 -20.85 4.57 -5.82
CA TRP A 175 -20.82 4.38 -7.28
C TRP A 175 -19.45 3.88 -7.74
N GLY A 176 -19.30 3.55 -9.02
CA GLY A 176 -18.04 3.07 -9.60
C GLY A 176 -17.78 1.59 -9.28
N ALA A 177 -17.45 0.81 -10.30
CA ALA A 177 -17.02 -0.58 -10.13
C ALA A 177 -15.58 -0.69 -9.62
N ASP A 178 -14.83 0.41 -9.76
CA ASP A 178 -13.47 0.65 -9.30
C ASP A 178 -13.41 1.17 -7.85
N ARG A 179 -14.55 1.29 -7.18
CA ARG A 179 -14.67 1.82 -5.82
C ARG A 179 -15.28 0.82 -4.85
N LYS A 180 -15.06 -0.47 -5.09
CA LYS A 180 -15.66 -1.59 -4.35
C LYS A 180 -14.63 -2.53 -3.70
N PRO A 181 -13.76 -2.05 -2.80
CA PRO A 181 -12.71 -2.87 -2.20
C PRO A 181 -13.24 -4.07 -1.40
N GLN A 182 -14.37 -3.93 -0.69
CA GLN A 182 -14.94 -5.04 0.09
C GLN A 182 -15.61 -6.08 -0.81
N LYS A 183 -16.44 -5.66 -1.76
CA LYS A 183 -17.03 -6.62 -2.71
C LYS A 183 -15.99 -7.33 -3.55
N TRP A 184 -14.92 -6.65 -3.97
CA TRP A 184 -13.80 -7.33 -4.62
C TRP A 184 -13.23 -8.44 -3.71
N PHE A 185 -13.00 -8.13 -2.43
CA PHE A 185 -12.45 -9.09 -1.48
C PHE A 185 -13.39 -10.28 -1.25
N GLU A 186 -14.69 -10.04 -1.16
CA GLU A 186 -15.72 -11.09 -1.07
C GLU A 186 -15.76 -11.98 -2.32
N CYS A 187 -15.50 -11.43 -3.50
CA CYS A 187 -15.40 -12.21 -4.75
C CYS A 187 -14.03 -12.90 -4.94
N ALA A 188 -13.00 -12.46 -4.22
CA ALA A 188 -11.64 -12.96 -4.34
C ALA A 188 -11.34 -14.17 -3.41
N LEU A 189 -12.22 -14.44 -2.44
CA LEU A 189 -12.18 -15.58 -1.52
C LEU A 189 -13.10 -16.72 -1.98
#